data_AF-A0AAD0WWI8-F1
#
_entry.id   AF-A0AAD0WWI8-F1
#
_cell.length_a   1.000
_cell.length_b   1.000
_cell.length_c   1.000
_cell.angle_alpha   90.00
_cell.angle_beta   90.00
_cell.angle_gamma   90.00
#
_symmetry.space_group_name_H-M   'P 1'
#
loop_
_entity.id
_entity.type
_entity.pdbx_description
1 polymer ?
#
loop_
_entity_poly.entity_id
_entity_poly.type
_entity_poly.pdbx_seq_one_letter_code
_entity_poly.pdbx_strand_id
1 'polypeptide(L)'
;MLKKSIIAFLLMGQVFALESIWTDLTKSRNRIARYPHIIKLLIEKEMYHTAVPYVKEYLVTYKGRTNKDFERLFEKVVSKVGDRQFVLLPEQYLSKIDSPTLKYLLAKKLLKRRKYKEALQTLNGTIPAGHPVKAFSLHLEGMAFTMQRGFRAAISAFERCVDMSTSSDDEVRARQLQINHDYCLAGIARVKYEQKKLDDAELSFIDVDKRSYIWPELLIEEAWNSYYKGDYNRTLGKLVTYKAPVLNYIVNPEINVLKALSYFKLCLYDDMSKIIDDHYAEFDKSKQVIDKMIARKHSLEWYFNFINSFVDGKKYYDPLTNKVLRNVSKDPAFIQLFQSYKAGLREISNIKKVRNRRLRKILAINLKDSLMLQQKLIGSYTKRTFKLVSAQLEKSFIGLSYLRLEALNARKAKLYSGIADTGARGDIKYLKRNSKQYFWSFNGEFWADEMGDYVFALRSECQ
;
A
#
# COMPACT_ATOMS: atom_id res chain seq x y z
N MET A 1 -50.63 8.24 11.00
CA MET A 1 -50.18 9.43 10.22
C MET A 1 -48.90 10.08 10.75
N LEU A 2 -48.59 10.06 12.06
CA LEU A 2 -47.38 10.70 12.62
C LEU A 2 -46.03 10.21 12.03
N LYS A 3 -45.83 8.90 11.81
CA LYS A 3 -44.55 8.38 11.26
C LYS A 3 -44.24 8.86 9.84
N LYS A 4 -45.26 9.03 8.98
CA LYS A 4 -45.06 9.55 7.60
C LYS A 4 -44.77 11.05 7.60
N SER A 5 -45.38 11.83 8.49
CA SER A 5 -45.06 13.26 8.65
C SER A 5 -43.66 13.49 9.19
N ILE A 6 -43.18 12.68 10.14
CA ILE A 6 -41.82 12.82 10.70
C ILE A 6 -40.75 12.50 9.63
N ILE A 7 -40.97 11.47 8.81
CA ILE A 7 -40.07 11.11 7.69
C ILE A 7 -40.08 12.20 6.60
N ALA A 8 -41.25 12.76 6.28
CA ALA A 8 -41.37 13.86 5.32
C ALA A 8 -40.71 15.16 5.83
N PHE A 9 -40.81 15.46 7.13
CA PHE A 9 -40.18 16.63 7.75
C PHE A 9 -38.66 16.50 7.81
N LEU A 10 -38.14 15.30 8.12
CA LEU A 10 -36.71 14.98 8.03
C LEU A 10 -36.21 15.13 6.59
N LEU A 11 -36.90 14.59 5.59
CA LEU A 11 -36.52 14.71 4.17
C LEU A 11 -36.59 16.16 3.67
N MET A 12 -37.61 16.94 4.06
CA MET A 12 -37.69 18.36 3.74
C MET A 12 -36.55 19.16 4.39
N GLY A 13 -36.30 18.97 5.69
CA GLY A 13 -35.19 19.63 6.40
C GLY A 13 -33.82 19.34 5.78
N GLN A 14 -33.64 18.15 5.21
CA GLN A 14 -32.42 17.80 4.50
C GLN A 14 -32.26 18.55 3.17
N VAL A 15 -33.33 18.83 2.43
CA VAL A 15 -33.26 19.63 1.18
C VAL A 15 -33.05 21.11 1.48
N PHE A 16 -33.72 21.65 2.50
CA PHE A 16 -33.55 23.05 2.94
C PHE A 16 -32.11 23.37 3.37
N ALA A 17 -31.40 22.42 4.00
CA ALA A 17 -30.02 22.60 4.44
C ALA A 17 -29.04 22.84 3.27
N LEU A 18 -29.16 22.12 2.15
CA LEU A 18 -28.31 22.34 0.98
C LEU A 18 -28.62 23.66 0.28
N GLU A 19 -29.89 24.05 0.21
CA GLU A 19 -30.29 25.32 -0.40
C GLU A 19 -29.75 26.54 0.38
N SER A 20 -29.52 26.39 1.69
CA SER A 20 -28.89 27.43 2.50
C SER A 20 -27.46 27.76 2.06
N ILE A 21 -26.72 26.81 1.45
CA ILE A 21 -25.38 27.05 0.88
C ILE A 21 -25.40 28.19 -0.14
N TRP A 22 -26.47 28.28 -0.93
CA TRP A 22 -26.60 29.38 -1.90
C TRP A 22 -26.63 30.75 -1.21
N THR A 23 -27.26 30.83 -0.04
CA THR A 23 -27.32 32.07 0.73
C THR A 23 -25.94 32.45 1.27
N ASP A 24 -25.15 31.48 1.74
CA ASP A 24 -23.77 31.74 2.16
C ASP A 24 -22.90 32.20 1.01
N LEU A 25 -23.01 31.60 -0.17
CA LEU A 25 -22.24 32.00 -1.36
C LEU A 25 -22.62 33.40 -1.85
N THR A 26 -23.90 33.75 -1.81
CA THR A 26 -24.41 35.00 -2.42
C THR A 26 -24.47 36.18 -1.45
N LYS A 27 -25.11 36.05 -0.28
CA LYS A 27 -25.26 37.16 0.68
C LYS A 27 -23.92 37.61 1.25
N SER A 28 -22.93 36.71 1.31
CA SER A 28 -21.61 37.04 1.84
C SER A 28 -20.62 37.53 0.77
N ARG A 29 -21.00 37.64 -0.52
CA ARG A 29 -20.07 37.85 -1.65
C ARG A 29 -18.95 36.81 -1.70
N ASN A 30 -19.28 35.53 -1.52
CA ASN A 30 -18.33 34.42 -1.49
C ASN A 30 -17.18 34.60 -0.48
N ARG A 31 -17.49 35.09 0.72
CA ARG A 31 -16.46 35.24 1.78
C ARG A 31 -15.97 33.86 2.21
N ILE A 32 -14.67 33.62 2.03
CA ILE A 32 -13.93 32.42 2.46
C ILE A 32 -14.23 32.03 3.92
N ALA A 33 -14.49 33.01 4.79
CA ALA A 33 -14.87 32.79 6.19
C ALA A 33 -16.12 31.91 6.40
N ARG A 34 -17.00 31.77 5.40
CA ARG A 34 -18.20 30.93 5.46
C ARG A 34 -17.96 29.49 5.00
N TYR A 35 -16.82 29.19 4.36
CA TYR A 35 -16.56 27.85 3.82
C TYR A 35 -16.59 26.74 4.87
N PRO A 36 -16.13 26.91 6.13
CA PRO A 36 -16.30 25.89 7.15
C PRO A 36 -17.77 25.49 7.38
N HIS A 37 -18.71 26.44 7.29
CA HIS A 37 -20.13 26.14 7.40
C HIS A 37 -20.65 25.35 6.19
N ILE A 38 -20.26 25.76 4.97
CA ILE A 38 -20.60 25.04 3.73
C ILE A 38 -20.07 23.61 3.76
N ILE A 39 -18.81 23.43 4.18
CA ILE A 39 -18.18 22.11 4.32
C ILE A 39 -18.96 21.23 5.30
N LYS A 40 -19.38 21.80 6.45
CA LYS A 40 -20.21 21.10 7.43
C LYS A 40 -21.53 20.61 6.81
N LEU A 41 -22.24 21.49 6.10
CA LEU A 41 -23.51 21.14 5.44
C LEU A 41 -23.34 20.03 4.38
N LEU A 42 -22.23 20.05 3.64
CA LEU A 42 -21.92 19.01 2.66
C LEU A 42 -21.60 17.67 3.35
N ILE A 43 -20.83 17.68 4.44
CA ILE A 43 -20.53 16.48 5.23
C ILE A 43 -21.80 15.84 5.81
N GLU A 44 -22.74 16.65 6.30
CA GLU A 44 -24.05 16.19 6.80
C GLU A 44 -24.92 15.53 5.71
N LYS A 45 -24.55 15.68 4.44
CA LYS A 45 -25.19 15.02 3.28
C LYS A 45 -24.31 13.96 2.64
N GLU A 46 -23.22 13.59 3.31
CA GLU A 46 -22.23 12.65 2.82
C GLU A 46 -21.59 13.09 1.48
N MET A 47 -21.55 14.40 1.22
CA MET A 47 -21.00 14.99 0.01
C MET A 47 -19.53 15.39 0.18
N TYR A 48 -18.70 14.43 0.60
CA TYR A 48 -17.30 14.64 0.95
C TYR A 48 -16.43 15.07 -0.24
N HIS A 49 -16.63 14.47 -1.42
CA HIS A 49 -15.90 14.83 -2.63
C HIS A 49 -16.27 16.23 -3.12
N THR A 50 -17.55 16.59 -3.06
CA THR A 50 -18.03 17.93 -3.38
C THR A 50 -17.47 19.00 -2.43
N ALA A 51 -17.15 18.62 -1.19
CA ALA A 51 -16.52 19.52 -0.22
C ALA A 51 -15.02 19.80 -0.49
N VAL A 52 -14.34 18.95 -1.27
CA VAL A 52 -12.88 19.04 -1.48
C VAL A 52 -12.42 20.41 -2.02
N PRO A 53 -13.05 20.99 -3.06
CA PRO A 53 -12.61 22.29 -3.56
C PRO A 53 -12.74 23.41 -2.52
N TYR A 54 -13.83 23.42 -1.74
CA TYR A 54 -14.00 24.39 -0.64
C TYR A 54 -12.92 24.25 0.43
N VAL A 55 -12.56 23.01 0.80
CA VAL A 55 -11.45 22.75 1.73
C VAL A 55 -10.15 23.30 1.17
N LYS A 56 -9.82 22.97 -0.09
CA LYS A 56 -8.56 23.41 -0.73
C LYS A 56 -8.49 24.92 -0.86
N GLU A 57 -9.56 25.56 -1.30
CA GLU A 57 -9.62 27.01 -1.45
C GLU A 57 -9.48 27.70 -0.10
N TYR A 58 -10.16 27.21 0.94
CA TYR A 58 -10.00 27.73 2.30
C TYR A 58 -8.54 27.63 2.78
N LEU A 59 -7.90 26.46 2.59
CA LEU A 59 -6.49 26.25 2.96
C LEU A 59 -5.52 27.17 2.20
N VAL A 60 -5.82 27.53 0.95
CA VAL A 60 -4.94 28.35 0.11
C VAL A 60 -5.12 29.84 0.37
N THR A 61 -6.34 30.29 0.64
CA THR A 61 -6.70 31.71 0.69
C THR A 61 -6.81 32.27 2.10
N TYR A 62 -7.09 31.45 3.11
CA TYR A 62 -7.23 31.91 4.49
C TYR A 62 -5.87 32.27 5.09
N LYS A 63 -5.70 33.52 5.53
CA LYS A 63 -4.44 34.06 6.08
C LYS A 63 -4.34 34.00 7.61
N GLY A 64 -5.24 33.27 8.30
CA GLY A 64 -5.27 33.15 9.77
C GLY A 64 -4.94 31.75 10.28
N ARG A 65 -4.86 31.58 11.61
CA ARG A 65 -4.81 30.25 12.23
C ARG A 65 -6.16 29.54 12.01
N THR A 66 -6.13 28.32 11.51
CA THR A 66 -7.36 27.49 11.42
C THR A 66 -7.91 27.26 12.82
N ASN A 67 -9.23 27.32 12.98
CA ASN A 67 -9.87 26.96 14.23
C ASN A 67 -10.04 25.44 14.36
N LYS A 68 -10.26 24.97 15.60
CA LYS A 68 -10.47 23.54 15.90
C LYS A 68 -11.66 22.95 15.13
N ASP A 69 -12.67 23.76 14.84
CA ASP A 69 -13.84 23.31 14.07
C ASP A 69 -13.50 22.96 12.62
N PHE A 70 -12.76 23.82 11.92
CA PHE A 70 -12.31 23.55 10.56
C PHE A 70 -11.39 22.33 10.54
N GLU A 71 -10.47 22.19 11.50
CA GLU A 71 -9.59 21.03 11.56
C GLU A 71 -10.38 19.72 11.63
N ARG A 72 -11.42 19.66 12.47
CA ARG A 72 -12.31 18.49 12.56
C ARG A 72 -13.04 18.22 11.24
N LEU A 73 -13.51 19.25 10.55
CA LEU A 73 -14.17 19.09 9.25
C LEU A 73 -13.19 18.62 8.18
N PHE A 74 -11.98 19.17 8.18
CA PHE A 74 -10.92 18.81 7.25
C PHE A 74 -10.50 17.36 7.43
N GLU A 75 -10.26 16.92 8.67
CA GLU A 75 -9.92 15.54 8.99
C GLU A 75 -11.01 14.57 8.51
N LYS A 76 -12.29 14.90 8.74
CA LYS A 76 -13.41 14.09 8.23
C LYS A 76 -13.39 13.95 6.72
N VAL A 77 -13.16 15.04 5.98
CA VAL A 77 -13.04 14.98 4.50
C VAL A 77 -11.84 14.12 4.10
N VAL A 78 -10.68 14.29 4.73
CA VAL A 78 -9.47 13.51 4.44
C VAL A 78 -9.69 12.02 4.72
N SER A 79 -10.39 11.66 5.80
CA SER A 79 -10.66 10.27 6.18
C SER A 79 -11.48 9.52 5.12
N LYS A 80 -12.43 10.20 4.45
CA LYS A 80 -13.34 9.63 3.45
C LYS A 80 -12.83 9.73 2.02
N VAL A 81 -12.23 10.86 1.67
CA VAL A 81 -11.73 11.13 0.31
C VAL A 81 -10.30 10.59 0.10
N GLY A 82 -9.55 10.43 1.19
CA GLY A 82 -8.16 10.02 1.18
C GLY A 82 -7.19 11.21 1.10
N ASP A 83 -6.04 11.03 1.75
CA ASP A 83 -5.02 12.07 1.89
C ASP A 83 -4.34 12.49 0.58
N ARG A 84 -4.28 11.58 -0.40
CA ARG A 84 -3.61 11.78 -1.71
C ARG A 84 -4.15 12.98 -2.48
N GLN A 85 -5.42 13.36 -2.28
CA GLN A 85 -6.01 14.55 -2.88
C GLN A 85 -5.42 15.87 -2.37
N PHE A 86 -4.87 15.86 -1.15
CA PHE A 86 -4.36 17.05 -0.45
C PHE A 86 -2.84 17.10 -0.40
N VAL A 87 -2.13 15.96 -0.41
CA VAL A 87 -0.65 15.89 -0.49
C VAL A 87 -0.10 16.61 -1.75
N LEU A 88 -0.91 16.74 -2.79
CA LEU A 88 -0.53 17.43 -4.03
C LEU A 88 -0.45 18.95 -3.88
N LEU A 89 -1.04 19.54 -2.82
CA LEU A 89 -0.94 20.98 -2.56
C LEU A 89 0.54 21.39 -2.39
N PRO A 90 0.97 22.54 -2.95
CA PRO A 90 2.32 23.07 -2.75
C PRO A 90 2.72 23.14 -1.28
N GLU A 91 4.01 22.88 -0.98
CA GLU A 91 4.52 22.83 0.39
C GLU A 91 4.27 24.13 1.16
N GLN A 92 4.39 25.27 0.48
CA GLN A 92 4.09 26.59 1.04
C GLN A 92 2.68 26.71 1.62
N TYR A 93 1.70 25.93 1.15
CA TYR A 93 0.34 25.95 1.70
C TYR A 93 0.18 24.94 2.84
N LEU A 94 0.91 23.83 2.80
CA LEU A 94 0.89 22.82 3.85
C LEU A 94 1.63 23.28 5.12
N SER A 95 2.64 24.16 5.00
CA SER A 95 3.43 24.65 6.14
C SER A 95 2.89 25.93 6.80
N LYS A 96 2.04 26.70 6.10
CA LYS A 96 1.54 27.99 6.59
C LYS A 96 0.53 27.88 7.73
N ILE A 97 -0.20 26.78 7.78
CA ILE A 97 -1.32 26.60 8.71
C ILE A 97 -0.92 25.59 9.78
N ASP A 98 -1.09 25.99 11.04
CA ASP A 98 -0.88 25.11 12.19
C ASP A 98 -2.07 24.13 12.33
N SER A 99 -2.01 23.03 11.57
CA SER A 99 -3.01 21.95 11.54
C SER A 99 -2.31 20.60 11.68
N PRO A 100 -2.71 19.75 12.63
CA PRO A 100 -2.18 18.39 12.75
C PRO A 100 -2.33 17.57 11.47
N THR A 101 -3.47 17.67 10.78
CA THR A 101 -3.70 16.99 9.51
C THR A 101 -2.74 17.49 8.43
N LEU A 102 -2.54 18.81 8.29
CA LEU A 102 -1.59 19.35 7.30
C LEU A 102 -0.13 18.98 7.61
N LYS A 103 0.27 18.95 8.89
CA LYS A 103 1.60 18.48 9.31
C LYS A 103 1.83 17.03 8.88
N TYR A 104 0.86 16.16 9.09
CA TYR A 104 0.89 14.78 8.58
C TYR A 104 1.04 14.73 7.05
N LEU A 105 0.26 15.51 6.31
CA LEU A 105 0.35 15.56 4.83
C LEU A 105 1.70 16.09 4.33
N LEU A 106 2.22 17.13 4.99
CA LEU A 106 3.52 17.73 4.70
C LEU A 106 4.63 16.71 4.95
N ALA A 107 4.64 16.05 6.09
CA ALA A 107 5.63 15.02 6.42
C ALA A 107 5.60 13.86 5.41
N LYS A 108 4.41 13.41 4.99
CA LYS A 108 4.26 12.40 3.93
C LYS A 108 4.89 12.85 2.60
N LYS A 109 4.80 14.14 2.29
CA LYS A 109 5.43 14.74 1.10
C LYS A 109 6.95 14.84 1.23
N LEU A 110 7.44 15.29 2.38
CA LEU A 110 8.87 15.39 2.69
C LEU A 110 9.56 14.02 2.66
N LEU A 111 8.92 12.98 3.21
CA LEU A 111 9.40 11.60 3.14
C LEU A 111 9.57 11.09 1.71
N LYS A 112 8.60 11.37 0.82
CA LYS A 112 8.71 11.02 -0.60
C LYS A 112 9.88 11.71 -1.29
N ARG A 113 10.28 12.89 -0.81
CA ARG A 113 11.45 13.66 -1.28
C ARG A 113 12.74 13.31 -0.55
N ARG A 114 12.72 12.28 0.32
CA ARG A 114 13.86 11.85 1.16
C ARG A 114 14.35 12.92 2.15
N LYS A 115 13.51 13.90 2.49
CA LYS A 115 13.78 14.96 3.47
C LYS A 115 13.41 14.51 4.88
N TYR A 116 14.12 13.50 5.39
CA TYR A 116 13.75 12.83 6.65
C TYR A 116 13.84 13.74 7.88
N LYS A 117 14.85 14.61 7.95
CA LYS A 117 15.04 15.53 9.09
C LYS A 117 13.91 16.55 9.19
N GLU A 118 13.56 17.18 8.07
CA GLU A 118 12.44 18.12 7.97
C GLU A 118 11.10 17.42 8.32
N ALA A 119 10.91 16.17 7.89
CA ALA A 119 9.72 15.40 8.23
C ALA A 119 9.61 15.16 9.74
N LEU A 120 10.70 14.79 10.42
CA LEU A 120 10.71 14.63 11.88
C LEU A 120 10.46 15.95 12.61
N GLN A 121 11.06 17.05 12.18
CA GLN A 121 10.79 18.39 12.75
C GLN A 121 9.31 18.78 12.61
N THR A 122 8.65 18.32 11.53
CA THR A 122 7.23 18.59 11.30
C THR A 122 6.33 17.78 12.25
N LEU A 123 6.72 16.57 12.65
CA LEU A 123 5.84 15.61 13.36
C LEU A 123 6.15 15.45 14.85
N ASN A 124 7.42 15.44 15.23
CA ASN A 124 7.85 15.02 16.57
C ASN A 124 7.38 16.00 17.64
N GLY A 125 6.45 15.55 18.50
CA GLY A 125 5.86 16.37 19.56
C GLY A 125 4.84 17.41 19.10
N THR A 126 4.51 17.49 17.80
CA THR A 126 3.67 18.58 17.24
C THR A 126 2.20 18.20 17.03
N ILE A 127 1.89 16.90 17.01
CA ILE A 127 0.53 16.36 16.82
C ILE A 127 0.00 15.85 18.16
N PRO A 128 -1.16 16.34 18.65
CA PRO A 128 -1.76 15.90 19.90
C PRO A 128 -2.07 14.39 19.92
N ALA A 129 -1.93 13.75 21.08
CA ALA A 129 -2.16 12.31 21.23
C ALA A 129 -3.58 11.88 20.81
N GLY A 130 -4.62 12.60 21.24
CA GLY A 130 -6.00 12.30 20.86
C GLY A 130 -6.38 12.68 19.42
N HIS A 131 -5.45 13.20 18.60
CA HIS A 131 -5.79 13.62 17.24
C HIS A 131 -5.92 12.40 16.32
N PRO A 132 -6.96 12.31 15.45
CA PRO A 132 -7.18 11.14 14.61
C PRO A 132 -5.98 10.74 13.73
N VAL A 133 -5.17 11.72 13.28
CA VAL A 133 -4.00 11.44 12.43
C VAL A 133 -2.75 10.98 13.19
N LYS A 134 -2.78 10.94 14.53
CA LYS A 134 -1.57 10.67 15.34
C LYS A 134 -0.97 9.29 15.09
N ALA A 135 -1.80 8.25 15.00
CA ALA A 135 -1.34 6.89 14.69
C ALA A 135 -0.59 6.84 13.34
N PHE A 136 -1.14 7.49 12.31
CA PHE A 136 -0.51 7.57 10.99
C PHE A 136 0.75 8.44 11.00
N SER A 137 0.82 9.48 11.84
CA SER A 137 2.03 10.29 11.97
C SER A 137 3.17 9.51 12.62
N LEU A 138 2.87 8.70 13.64
CA LEU A 138 3.86 7.85 14.31
C LEU A 138 4.47 6.83 13.36
N HIS A 139 3.67 6.26 12.46
CA HIS A 139 4.19 5.45 11.36
C HIS A 139 5.22 6.23 10.52
N LEU A 140 4.89 7.45 10.08
CA LEU A 140 5.82 8.29 9.31
C LEU A 140 7.08 8.68 10.11
N GLU A 141 6.95 8.93 11.42
CA GLU A 141 8.07 9.18 12.33
C GLU A 141 8.99 7.95 12.39
N GLY A 142 8.45 6.74 12.59
CA GLY A 142 9.20 5.48 12.60
C GLY A 142 9.96 5.24 11.30
N MET A 143 9.31 5.47 10.15
CA MET A 143 9.97 5.42 8.83
C MET A 143 11.11 6.44 8.73
N ALA A 144 10.89 7.69 9.15
CA ALA A 144 11.89 8.74 9.07
C ALA A 144 13.10 8.47 9.97
N PHE A 145 12.87 7.98 11.20
CA PHE A 145 13.94 7.57 12.11
C PHE A 145 14.74 6.38 11.57
N THR A 146 14.08 5.39 10.97
CA THR A 146 14.74 4.24 10.33
C THR A 146 15.70 4.69 9.24
N MET A 147 15.25 5.59 8.37
CA MET A 147 16.08 6.13 7.27
C MET A 147 17.26 6.97 7.77
N GLN A 148 17.20 7.48 9.01
CA GLN A 148 18.30 8.19 9.67
C GLN A 148 19.14 7.29 10.58
N ARG A 149 18.91 5.96 10.56
CA ARG A 149 19.56 4.99 11.47
C ARG A 149 19.32 5.26 12.96
N GLY A 150 18.28 6.03 13.29
CA GLY A 150 17.83 6.28 14.67
C GLY A 150 17.00 5.12 15.21
N PHE A 151 17.56 3.90 15.24
CA PHE A 151 16.78 2.67 15.42
C PHE A 151 15.97 2.60 16.73
N ARG A 152 16.52 3.08 17.86
CA ARG A 152 15.79 3.10 19.14
C ARG A 152 14.55 3.99 19.08
N ALA A 153 14.68 5.18 18.48
CA ALA A 153 13.57 6.09 18.28
C ALA A 153 12.57 5.54 17.24
N ALA A 154 13.05 4.83 16.21
CA ALA A 154 12.20 4.17 15.22
C ALA A 154 11.31 3.09 15.85
N ILE A 155 11.90 2.18 16.64
CA ILE A 155 11.15 1.13 17.35
C ILE A 155 10.11 1.77 18.27
N SER A 156 10.50 2.74 19.10
CA SER A 156 9.58 3.43 20.00
C SER A 156 8.43 4.13 19.27
N ALA A 157 8.69 4.74 18.11
CA ALA A 157 7.65 5.34 17.29
C ALA A 157 6.69 4.29 16.69
N PHE A 158 7.20 3.13 16.26
CA PHE A 158 6.38 2.04 15.76
C PHE A 158 5.56 1.34 16.85
N GLU A 159 6.12 1.09 18.03
CA GLU A 159 5.38 0.55 19.18
C GLU A 159 4.20 1.46 19.55
N ARG A 160 4.46 2.77 19.69
CA ARG A 160 3.38 3.75 19.90
C ARG A 160 2.39 3.80 18.74
N CYS A 161 2.85 3.59 17.50
CA CYS A 161 1.96 3.51 16.35
C CYS A 161 1.01 2.31 16.48
N VAL A 162 1.50 1.15 16.88
CA VAL A 162 0.71 -0.07 17.14
C VAL A 162 -0.33 0.24 18.22
N ASP A 163 0.10 0.77 19.38
CA ASP A 163 -0.78 1.11 20.50
C ASP A 163 -1.89 2.10 20.16
N MET A 164 -1.61 3.04 19.24
CA MET A 164 -2.55 4.08 18.84
C MET A 164 -3.39 3.71 17.61
N SER A 165 -3.07 2.62 16.92
CA SER A 165 -3.80 2.13 15.76
C SER A 165 -4.94 1.20 16.18
N THR A 166 -5.81 1.71 17.05
CA THR A 166 -6.91 0.95 17.67
C THR A 166 -8.18 0.92 16.82
N SER A 167 -9.23 0.28 17.33
CA SER A 167 -10.55 0.22 16.69
C SER A 167 -11.23 1.59 16.58
N SER A 168 -12.11 1.72 15.58
CA SER A 168 -12.94 2.91 15.35
C SER A 168 -14.34 2.46 14.96
N ASP A 169 -15.38 3.20 15.37
CA ASP A 169 -16.77 2.92 14.98
C ASP A 169 -17.03 3.19 13.49
N ASP A 170 -16.23 4.07 12.88
CA ASP A 170 -16.27 4.30 11.44
C ASP A 170 -15.52 3.18 10.70
N GLU A 171 -16.22 2.37 9.91
CA GLU A 171 -15.67 1.20 9.21
C GLU A 171 -14.46 1.56 8.31
N VAL A 172 -14.53 2.69 7.60
CA VAL A 172 -13.44 3.15 6.73
C VAL A 172 -12.21 3.46 7.56
N ARG A 173 -12.39 4.14 8.70
CA ARG A 173 -11.29 4.46 9.61
C ARG A 173 -10.75 3.24 10.33
N ALA A 174 -11.61 2.32 10.76
CA ALA A 174 -11.20 1.06 11.38
C ALA A 174 -10.27 0.27 10.47
N ARG A 175 -10.63 0.16 9.19
CA ARG A 175 -9.79 -0.49 8.17
C ARG A 175 -8.45 0.24 7.97
N GLN A 176 -8.46 1.57 7.92
CA GLN A 176 -7.22 2.36 7.81
C GLN A 176 -6.29 2.16 9.01
N LEU A 177 -6.84 2.11 10.23
CA LEU A 177 -6.09 1.89 11.45
C LEU A 177 -5.53 0.47 11.51
N GLN A 178 -6.31 -0.55 11.14
CA GLN A 178 -5.83 -1.92 11.05
C GLN A 178 -4.65 -2.07 10.08
N ILE A 179 -4.76 -1.49 8.88
CA ILE A 179 -3.65 -1.51 7.91
C ILE A 179 -2.42 -0.77 8.45
N ASN A 180 -2.63 0.35 9.15
CA ASN A 180 -1.55 1.12 9.75
C ASN A 180 -0.86 0.35 10.90
N HIS A 181 -1.65 -0.33 11.73
CA HIS A 181 -1.19 -1.23 12.78
C HIS A 181 -0.25 -2.30 12.20
N ASP A 182 -0.69 -3.01 11.17
CA ASP A 182 0.08 -4.08 10.55
C ASP A 182 1.37 -3.55 9.91
N TYR A 183 1.32 -2.37 9.25
CA TYR A 183 2.52 -1.72 8.74
C TYR A 183 3.50 -1.31 9.84
N CYS A 184 3.01 -0.92 11.02
CA CYS A 184 3.85 -0.54 12.14
C CYS A 184 4.53 -1.75 12.78
N LEU A 185 3.86 -2.89 12.90
CA LEU A 185 4.47 -4.16 13.27
C LEU A 185 5.58 -4.57 12.27
N ALA A 186 5.27 -4.52 10.97
CA ALA A 186 6.27 -4.76 9.93
C ALA A 186 7.45 -3.77 10.01
N GLY A 187 7.19 -2.52 10.41
CA GLY A 187 8.20 -1.50 10.66
C GLY A 187 9.20 -1.91 11.75
N ILE A 188 8.72 -2.49 12.86
CA ILE A 188 9.58 -3.02 13.93
C ILE A 188 10.48 -4.14 13.39
N ALA A 189 9.89 -5.09 12.65
CA ALA A 189 10.64 -6.20 12.05
C ALA A 189 11.72 -5.71 11.09
N ARG A 190 11.39 -4.77 10.20
CA ARG A 190 12.34 -4.14 9.27
C ARG A 190 13.48 -3.42 9.99
N VAL A 191 13.19 -2.71 11.09
CA VAL A 191 14.25 -2.07 11.89
C VAL A 191 15.20 -3.10 12.49
N LYS A 192 14.68 -4.19 13.07
CA LYS A 192 15.49 -5.28 13.64
C LYS A 192 16.33 -5.98 12.56
N TYR A 193 15.76 -6.19 11.39
CA TYR A 193 16.45 -6.72 10.22
C TYR A 193 17.62 -5.82 9.78
N GLU A 194 17.40 -4.50 9.68
CA GLU A 194 18.45 -3.52 9.36
C GLU A 194 19.56 -3.46 10.43
N GLN A 195 19.23 -3.76 11.69
CA GLN A 195 20.19 -3.91 12.78
C GLN A 195 20.97 -5.23 12.73
N LYS A 196 20.72 -6.10 11.75
CA LYS A 196 21.25 -7.48 11.63
C LYS A 196 20.85 -8.39 12.79
N LYS A 197 19.79 -8.05 13.52
CA LYS A 197 19.21 -8.87 14.58
C LYS A 197 18.17 -9.82 13.99
N LEU A 198 18.65 -10.80 13.22
CA LEU A 198 17.78 -11.61 12.37
C LEU A 198 16.82 -12.51 13.15
N ASP A 199 17.20 -12.97 14.35
CA ASP A 199 16.32 -13.75 15.23
C ASP A 199 15.19 -12.88 15.79
N ASP A 200 15.50 -11.69 16.29
CA ASP A 200 14.48 -10.75 16.76
C ASP A 200 13.56 -10.30 15.63
N ALA A 201 14.11 -10.12 14.42
CA ALA A 201 13.35 -9.77 13.23
C ALA A 201 12.37 -10.89 12.83
N GLU A 202 12.82 -12.15 12.83
CA GLU A 202 11.95 -13.31 12.56
C GLU A 202 10.75 -13.34 13.50
N LEU A 203 10.98 -13.16 14.80
CA LEU A 203 9.92 -13.11 15.81
C LEU A 203 8.98 -11.93 15.60
N SER A 204 9.46 -10.81 15.06
CA SER A 204 8.61 -9.63 14.84
C SER A 204 7.80 -9.70 13.56
N PHE A 205 8.28 -10.42 12.54
CA PHE A 205 7.51 -10.62 11.32
C PHE A 205 6.26 -11.47 11.57
N ILE A 206 6.36 -12.48 12.43
CA ILE A 206 5.24 -13.37 12.77
C ILE A 206 4.14 -12.69 13.61
N ASP A 207 4.41 -11.51 14.18
CA ASP A 207 3.39 -10.71 14.87
C ASP A 207 2.34 -10.14 13.91
N VAL A 208 2.65 -10.08 12.60
CA VAL A 208 1.68 -9.68 11.58
C VAL A 208 0.81 -10.88 11.19
N ASP A 209 -0.50 -10.77 11.43
CA ASP A 209 -1.47 -11.82 11.11
C ASP A 209 -1.47 -12.15 9.60
N LYS A 210 -1.50 -13.46 9.27
CA LYS A 210 -1.51 -13.94 7.87
C LYS A 210 -2.73 -13.47 7.06
N ARG A 211 -3.82 -13.08 7.72
CA ARG A 211 -5.03 -12.48 7.12
C ARG A 211 -4.83 -11.01 6.76
N SER A 212 -3.76 -10.38 7.24
CA SER A 212 -3.45 -9.00 6.91
C SER A 212 -3.29 -8.83 5.41
N TYR A 213 -3.79 -7.71 4.89
CA TYR A 213 -3.63 -7.38 3.47
C TYR A 213 -2.17 -7.22 3.05
N ILE A 214 -1.27 -6.90 3.98
CA ILE A 214 0.15 -6.68 3.70
C ILE A 214 0.97 -7.97 3.84
N TRP A 215 0.47 -8.99 4.52
CA TRP A 215 1.21 -10.22 4.77
C TRP A 215 1.81 -10.87 3.50
N PRO A 216 1.11 -10.93 2.34
CA PRO A 216 1.69 -11.44 1.12
C PRO A 216 2.96 -10.70 0.65
N GLU A 217 3.07 -9.41 0.96
CA GLU A 217 4.25 -8.59 0.65
C GLU A 217 5.37 -8.77 1.68
N LEU A 218 5.05 -9.15 2.92
CA LEU A 218 6.03 -9.42 3.98
C LEU A 218 6.70 -10.78 3.86
N LEU A 219 6.01 -11.77 3.28
CA LEU A 219 6.52 -13.13 3.16
C LEU A 219 7.88 -13.21 2.43
N ILE A 220 8.15 -12.34 1.44
CA ILE A 220 9.46 -12.26 0.78
C ILE A 220 10.53 -11.65 1.71
N GLU A 221 10.17 -10.72 2.58
CA GLU A 221 11.06 -10.14 3.59
C GLU A 221 11.43 -11.18 4.66
N GLU A 222 10.46 -11.99 5.09
CA GLU A 222 10.72 -13.15 5.97
C GLU A 222 11.66 -14.18 5.31
N ALA A 223 11.47 -14.43 4.01
CA ALA A 223 12.33 -15.33 3.25
C ALA A 223 13.76 -14.79 3.15
N TRP A 224 13.93 -13.48 2.95
CA TRP A 224 15.23 -12.81 3.01
C TRP A 224 15.86 -12.89 4.40
N ASN A 225 15.09 -12.67 5.47
CA ASN A 225 15.58 -12.85 6.83
C ASN A 225 16.12 -14.27 7.05
N SER A 226 15.38 -15.28 6.61
CA SER A 226 15.80 -16.69 6.68
C SER A 226 17.07 -16.95 5.84
N TYR A 227 17.19 -16.30 4.68
CA TYR A 227 18.35 -16.45 3.79
C TYR A 227 19.62 -15.91 4.44
N TYR A 228 19.54 -14.73 5.06
CA TYR A 228 20.68 -14.13 5.76
C TYR A 228 21.05 -14.86 7.05
N LYS A 229 20.11 -15.61 7.64
CA LYS A 229 20.40 -16.58 8.72
C LYS A 229 21.12 -17.86 8.21
N GLY A 230 21.23 -18.04 6.89
CA GLY A 230 21.76 -19.25 6.28
C GLY A 230 20.79 -20.43 6.28
N ASP A 231 19.51 -20.21 6.57
CA ASP A 231 18.47 -21.25 6.52
C ASP A 231 17.79 -21.26 5.14
N TYR A 232 18.53 -21.73 4.14
CA TYR A 232 18.08 -21.76 2.74
C TYR A 232 16.87 -22.68 2.52
N ASN A 233 16.75 -23.74 3.31
CA ASN A 233 15.60 -24.64 3.30
C ASN A 233 14.32 -23.95 3.76
N ARG A 234 14.40 -23.14 4.82
CA ARG A 234 13.29 -22.29 5.27
C ARG A 234 13.00 -21.16 4.29
N THR A 235 14.01 -20.55 3.69
CA THR A 235 13.82 -19.57 2.60
C THR A 235 13.01 -20.18 1.46
N LEU A 236 13.42 -21.33 0.91
CA LEU A 236 12.71 -22.01 -0.17
C LEU A 236 11.27 -22.37 0.22
N GLY A 237 11.08 -22.84 1.46
CA GLY A 237 9.78 -23.18 2.00
C GLY A 237 8.83 -21.99 2.07
N LYS A 238 9.28 -20.86 2.63
CA LYS A 238 8.52 -19.61 2.62
C LYS A 238 8.12 -19.20 1.21
N LEU A 239 9.05 -19.27 0.25
CA LEU A 239 8.81 -18.90 -1.15
C LEU A 239 7.90 -19.86 -1.92
N VAL A 240 7.70 -21.09 -1.43
CA VAL A 240 6.75 -22.05 -2.03
C VAL A 240 5.31 -21.60 -1.82
N THR A 241 5.04 -20.89 -0.74
CA THR A 241 3.71 -20.36 -0.39
C THR A 241 3.12 -19.49 -1.51
N TYR A 242 3.93 -18.78 -2.28
CA TYR A 242 3.46 -17.99 -3.43
C TYR A 242 2.85 -18.83 -4.57
N LYS A 243 3.00 -20.16 -4.54
CA LYS A 243 2.29 -21.08 -5.45
C LYS A 243 0.85 -21.34 -5.02
N ALA A 244 0.45 -20.94 -3.81
CA ALA A 244 -0.93 -21.10 -3.33
C ALA A 244 -1.91 -20.34 -4.24
N PRO A 245 -3.08 -20.93 -4.61
CA PRO A 245 -4.05 -20.28 -5.48
C PRO A 245 -4.50 -18.89 -5.01
N VAL A 246 -4.60 -18.70 -3.69
CA VAL A 246 -4.98 -17.41 -3.09
C VAL A 246 -3.98 -16.30 -3.42
N LEU A 247 -2.68 -16.64 -3.59
CA LEU A 247 -1.57 -15.71 -3.86
C LEU A 247 -1.18 -15.62 -5.35
N ASN A 248 -1.88 -16.31 -6.26
CA ASN A 248 -1.57 -16.29 -7.71
C ASN A 248 -1.66 -14.88 -8.37
N TYR A 249 -2.18 -13.89 -7.64
CA TYR A 249 -2.18 -12.50 -8.10
C TYR A 249 -0.86 -11.77 -7.84
N ILE A 250 0.00 -12.28 -6.96
CA ILE A 250 1.25 -11.63 -6.57
C ILE A 250 2.22 -11.67 -7.75
N VAL A 251 2.71 -10.49 -8.13
CA VAL A 251 3.76 -10.33 -9.13
C VAL A 251 4.97 -9.76 -8.42
N ASN A 252 5.90 -10.65 -8.05
CA ASN A 252 7.20 -10.27 -7.51
C ASN A 252 8.30 -11.14 -8.15
N PRO A 253 9.02 -10.63 -9.16
CA PRO A 253 10.11 -11.35 -9.84
C PRO A 253 11.24 -11.78 -8.90
N GLU A 254 11.43 -11.08 -7.78
CA GLU A 254 12.46 -11.36 -6.78
C GLU A 254 12.28 -12.72 -6.10
N ILE A 255 11.06 -13.27 -6.10
CA ILE A 255 10.78 -14.62 -5.60
C ILE A 255 11.64 -15.65 -6.33
N ASN A 256 11.76 -15.55 -7.66
CA ASN A 256 12.57 -16.50 -8.44
C ASN A 256 14.07 -16.23 -8.26
N VAL A 257 14.46 -14.96 -8.08
CA VAL A 257 15.85 -14.59 -7.75
C VAL A 257 16.27 -15.23 -6.43
N LEU A 258 15.47 -15.09 -5.38
CA LEU A 258 15.80 -15.62 -4.06
C LEU A 258 15.74 -17.16 -4.03
N LYS A 259 14.84 -17.79 -4.78
CA LYS A 259 14.85 -19.26 -4.99
C LYS A 259 16.17 -19.70 -5.63
N ALA A 260 16.55 -19.06 -6.74
CA ALA A 260 17.79 -19.40 -7.43
C ALA A 260 19.02 -19.17 -6.54
N LEU A 261 19.08 -18.05 -5.81
CA LEU A 261 20.14 -17.79 -4.82
C LEU A 261 20.20 -18.86 -3.73
N SER A 262 19.05 -19.33 -3.24
CA SER A 262 19.00 -20.37 -2.21
C SER A 262 19.49 -21.72 -2.73
N TYR A 263 19.06 -22.12 -3.94
CA TYR A 263 19.59 -23.33 -4.58
C TYR A 263 21.08 -23.22 -4.88
N PHE A 264 21.55 -22.07 -5.34
CA PHE A 264 22.97 -21.81 -5.54
C PHE A 264 23.77 -21.96 -4.24
N LYS A 265 23.26 -21.44 -3.11
CA LYS A 265 23.88 -21.59 -1.78
C LYS A 265 23.84 -23.02 -1.24
N LEU A 266 22.96 -23.87 -1.76
CA LEU A 266 22.94 -25.30 -1.50
C LEU A 266 23.75 -26.09 -2.56
N CYS A 267 24.38 -25.41 -3.51
CA CYS A 267 25.10 -25.98 -4.66
C CYS A 267 24.24 -26.88 -5.57
N LEU A 268 22.91 -26.74 -5.48
CA LEU A 268 21.91 -27.41 -6.31
C LEU A 268 21.75 -26.67 -7.64
N TYR A 269 22.79 -26.71 -8.48
CA TYR A 269 22.86 -25.88 -9.68
C TYR A 269 21.82 -26.23 -10.75
N ASP A 270 21.36 -27.49 -10.81
CA ASP A 270 20.33 -27.93 -11.76
C ASP A 270 18.96 -27.33 -11.41
N ASP A 271 18.58 -27.37 -10.14
CA ASP A 271 17.37 -26.71 -9.64
C ASP A 271 17.43 -25.20 -9.85
N MET A 272 18.57 -24.59 -9.57
CA MET A 272 18.80 -23.17 -9.85
C MET A 272 18.61 -22.87 -11.36
N SER A 273 19.20 -23.69 -12.23
CA SER A 273 19.10 -23.51 -13.69
C SER A 273 17.66 -23.60 -14.16
N LYS A 274 16.89 -24.56 -13.63
CA LYS A 274 15.46 -24.70 -13.91
C LYS A 274 14.66 -23.46 -13.49
N ILE A 275 14.91 -22.90 -12.31
CA ILE A 275 14.26 -21.66 -11.86
C ILE A 275 14.56 -20.49 -12.80
N ILE A 276 15.81 -20.39 -13.28
CA ILE A 276 16.20 -19.37 -14.25
C ILE A 276 15.43 -19.56 -15.55
N ASP A 277 15.41 -20.77 -16.11
CA ASP A 277 14.72 -21.04 -17.38
C ASP A 277 13.21 -20.81 -17.31
N ASP A 278 12.56 -21.27 -16.23
CA ASP A 278 11.15 -21.02 -15.97
C ASP A 278 10.85 -19.50 -15.88
N HIS A 279 11.76 -18.72 -15.29
CA HIS A 279 11.61 -17.27 -15.19
C HIS A 279 11.66 -16.57 -16.56
N TYR A 280 12.60 -16.96 -17.43
CA TYR A 280 12.66 -16.44 -18.81
C TYR A 280 11.43 -16.86 -19.62
N ALA A 281 11.00 -18.12 -19.48
CA ALA A 281 9.81 -18.61 -20.15
C ALA A 281 8.52 -17.87 -19.71
N GLU A 282 8.37 -17.59 -18.42
CA GLU A 282 7.19 -16.88 -17.88
C GLU A 282 7.18 -15.40 -18.27
N PHE A 283 8.32 -14.69 -18.17
CA PHE A 283 8.30 -13.24 -18.15
C PHE A 283 8.89 -12.53 -19.37
N ASP A 284 9.76 -13.13 -20.18
CA ASP A 284 10.52 -12.40 -21.20
C ASP A 284 9.60 -11.72 -22.24
N LYS A 285 8.72 -12.50 -22.87
CA LYS A 285 7.76 -11.98 -23.86
C LYS A 285 6.80 -10.97 -23.24
N SER A 286 6.28 -11.27 -22.05
CA SER A 286 5.34 -10.39 -21.35
C SER A 286 5.98 -9.06 -20.92
N LYS A 287 7.25 -9.07 -20.51
CA LYS A 287 8.01 -7.85 -20.22
C LYS A 287 8.08 -6.96 -21.44
N GLN A 288 8.40 -7.51 -22.61
CA GLN A 288 8.43 -6.73 -23.86
C GLN A 288 7.07 -6.08 -24.18
N VAL A 289 5.95 -6.76 -23.90
CA VAL A 289 4.60 -6.18 -24.04
C VAL A 289 4.40 -5.01 -23.09
N ILE A 290 4.74 -5.18 -21.80
CA ILE A 290 4.63 -4.12 -20.79
C ILE A 290 5.53 -2.93 -21.14
N ASP A 291 6.77 -3.17 -21.57
CA ASP A 291 7.71 -2.11 -21.94
C ASP A 291 7.22 -1.31 -23.14
N LYS A 292 6.71 -1.98 -24.18
CA LYS A 292 6.07 -1.31 -25.33
C LYS A 292 4.87 -0.47 -24.89
N MET A 293 4.03 -0.97 -23.97
CA MET A 293 2.91 -0.21 -23.42
C MET A 293 3.39 1.04 -22.64
N ILE A 294 4.44 0.91 -21.83
CA ILE A 294 5.01 2.04 -21.08
C ILE A 294 5.65 3.07 -22.03
N ALA A 295 6.35 2.62 -23.06
CA ALA A 295 7.05 3.45 -24.04
C ALA A 295 6.10 4.35 -24.85
N ARG A 296 4.83 3.94 -25.05
CA ARG A 296 3.78 4.76 -25.69
C ARG A 296 3.38 6.00 -24.88
N LYS A 297 3.88 6.17 -23.65
CA LYS A 297 3.65 7.34 -22.79
C LYS A 297 2.17 7.75 -22.64
N HIS A 298 1.27 6.76 -22.55
CA HIS A 298 -0.15 6.99 -22.34
C HIS A 298 -0.46 7.95 -21.17
N SER A 299 -1.56 8.71 -21.31
CA SER A 299 -2.08 9.65 -20.31
C SER A 299 -2.54 8.92 -19.05
N LEU A 300 -2.65 9.64 -17.92
CA LEU A 300 -3.14 9.04 -16.68
C LEU A 300 -4.60 8.57 -16.79
N GLU A 301 -5.41 9.25 -17.60
CA GLU A 301 -6.79 8.85 -17.89
C GLU A 301 -6.85 7.50 -18.61
N TRP A 302 -5.93 7.26 -19.56
CA TRP A 302 -5.83 5.95 -20.21
C TRP A 302 -5.55 4.84 -19.19
N TYR A 303 -4.61 5.06 -18.26
CA TYR A 303 -4.31 4.09 -17.21
C TYR A 303 -5.48 3.88 -16.24
N PHE A 304 -6.26 4.92 -15.95
CA PHE A 304 -7.50 4.80 -15.18
C PHE A 304 -8.52 3.95 -15.91
N ASN A 305 -8.79 4.22 -17.19
CA ASN A 305 -9.72 3.44 -18.01
C ASN A 305 -9.26 1.99 -18.18
N PHE A 306 -7.94 1.78 -18.26
CA PHE A 306 -7.32 0.46 -18.35
C PHE A 306 -7.62 -0.41 -17.11
N ILE A 307 -7.34 0.08 -15.90
CA ILE A 307 -7.68 -0.67 -14.69
C ILE A 307 -9.20 -0.72 -14.44
N ASN A 308 -9.95 0.33 -14.76
CA ASN A 308 -11.40 0.33 -14.57
C ASN A 308 -12.07 -0.72 -15.47
N SER A 309 -11.67 -0.83 -16.73
CA SER A 309 -12.18 -1.87 -17.64
C SER A 309 -11.87 -3.27 -17.12
N PHE A 310 -10.68 -3.49 -16.54
CA PHE A 310 -10.32 -4.77 -15.92
C PHE A 310 -11.22 -5.12 -14.74
N VAL A 311 -11.47 -4.14 -13.85
CA VAL A 311 -12.37 -4.31 -12.70
C VAL A 311 -13.80 -4.60 -13.17
N ASP A 312 -14.23 -4.00 -14.28
CA ASP A 312 -15.53 -4.25 -14.92
C ASP A 312 -15.58 -5.60 -15.68
N GLY A 313 -14.52 -6.40 -15.65
CA GLY A 313 -14.49 -7.78 -16.15
C GLY A 313 -13.64 -8.02 -17.39
N LYS A 314 -13.12 -6.97 -18.04
CA LYS A 314 -12.27 -7.12 -19.23
C LYS A 314 -11.00 -7.90 -18.93
N LYS A 315 -10.64 -8.83 -19.80
CA LYS A 315 -9.34 -9.51 -19.82
C LYS A 315 -8.49 -9.00 -20.98
N TYR A 316 -7.20 -8.91 -20.75
CA TYR A 316 -6.21 -8.54 -21.76
C TYR A 316 -5.52 -9.79 -22.30
N TYR A 317 -4.93 -9.68 -23.49
CA TYR A 317 -4.26 -10.82 -24.13
C TYR A 317 -3.07 -11.35 -23.31
N ASP A 318 -2.24 -10.45 -22.79
CA ASP A 318 -1.04 -10.81 -22.04
C ASP A 318 -1.36 -11.30 -20.61
N PRO A 319 -0.97 -12.52 -20.21
CA PRO A 319 -1.25 -13.06 -18.87
C PRO A 319 -0.66 -12.23 -17.74
N LEU A 320 0.59 -11.77 -17.88
CA LEU A 320 1.26 -10.96 -16.87
C LEU A 320 0.54 -9.64 -16.65
N THR A 321 0.08 -8.99 -17.72
CA THR A 321 -0.73 -7.77 -17.65
C THR A 321 -1.97 -7.99 -16.78
N ASN A 322 -2.70 -9.09 -16.98
CA ASN A 322 -3.84 -9.42 -16.13
C ASN A 322 -3.42 -9.70 -14.67
N LYS A 323 -2.28 -10.36 -14.45
CA LYS A 323 -1.74 -10.65 -13.11
C LYS A 323 -1.36 -9.36 -12.39
N VAL A 324 -0.69 -8.41 -13.06
CA VAL A 324 -0.35 -7.08 -12.53
C VAL A 324 -1.61 -6.26 -12.22
N LEU A 325 -2.62 -6.26 -13.10
CA LEU A 325 -3.90 -5.58 -12.84
C LEU A 325 -4.63 -6.20 -11.65
N ARG A 326 -4.59 -7.53 -11.51
CA ARG A 326 -5.13 -8.24 -10.35
C ARG A 326 -4.37 -7.88 -9.07
N ASN A 327 -3.04 -7.79 -9.14
CA ASN A 327 -2.19 -7.30 -8.05
C ASN A 327 -2.63 -5.90 -7.61
N VAL A 328 -2.70 -4.95 -8.55
CA VAL A 328 -3.20 -3.59 -8.29
C VAL A 328 -4.59 -3.61 -7.67
N SER A 329 -5.52 -4.43 -8.17
CA SER A 329 -6.90 -4.46 -7.66
C SER A 329 -7.04 -4.97 -6.22
N LYS A 330 -6.06 -5.76 -5.75
CA LYS A 330 -6.04 -6.32 -4.39
C LYS A 330 -5.19 -5.49 -3.41
N ASP A 331 -4.44 -4.51 -3.92
CA ASP A 331 -3.64 -3.61 -3.10
C ASP A 331 -4.54 -2.72 -2.22
N PRO A 332 -4.30 -2.63 -0.89
CA PRO A 332 -5.14 -1.84 0.01
C PRO A 332 -5.26 -0.37 -0.37
N ALA A 333 -4.17 0.21 -0.86
CA ALA A 333 -4.11 1.61 -1.21
C ALA A 333 -4.84 1.89 -2.53
N PHE A 334 -4.90 0.92 -3.44
CA PHE A 334 -5.79 0.98 -4.61
C PHE A 334 -7.26 0.82 -4.19
N ILE A 335 -7.58 -0.19 -3.37
CA ILE A 335 -8.95 -0.44 -2.88
C ILE A 335 -9.52 0.83 -2.25
N GLN A 336 -8.77 1.49 -1.38
CA GLN A 336 -9.19 2.75 -0.75
C GLN A 336 -9.45 3.87 -1.78
N LEU A 337 -8.54 4.06 -2.75
CA LEU A 337 -8.72 5.06 -3.81
C LEU A 337 -9.96 4.78 -4.65
N PHE A 338 -10.15 3.53 -5.05
CA PHE A 338 -11.23 3.13 -5.94
C PHE A 338 -12.58 3.17 -5.23
N GLN A 339 -12.66 2.73 -3.98
CA GLN A 339 -13.85 2.85 -3.15
C GLN A 339 -14.22 4.31 -2.91
N SER A 340 -13.25 5.17 -2.59
CA SER A 340 -13.49 6.62 -2.48
C SER A 340 -14.03 7.19 -3.79
N TYR A 341 -13.42 6.85 -4.94
CA TYR A 341 -13.94 7.27 -6.25
C TYR A 341 -15.39 6.81 -6.50
N LYS A 342 -15.73 5.56 -6.21
CA LYS A 342 -17.11 5.05 -6.34
C LYS A 342 -18.06 5.72 -5.35
N ALA A 343 -17.63 6.05 -4.14
CA ALA A 343 -18.42 6.82 -3.18
C ALA A 343 -18.72 8.23 -3.70
N GLY A 344 -17.72 8.93 -4.24
CA GLY A 344 -17.91 10.24 -4.87
C GLY A 344 -18.88 10.21 -6.06
N LEU A 345 -18.91 9.13 -6.86
CA LEU A 345 -19.92 8.98 -7.93
C LEU A 345 -21.36 8.95 -7.38
N ARG A 346 -21.58 8.46 -6.15
CA ARG A 346 -22.92 8.43 -5.52
C ARG A 346 -23.42 9.83 -5.17
N GLU A 347 -22.53 10.80 -4.95
CA GLU A 347 -22.87 12.21 -4.65
C GLU A 347 -23.62 12.88 -5.81
N ILE A 348 -23.49 12.39 -7.05
CA ILE A 348 -24.23 12.88 -8.22
C ILE A 348 -25.74 12.86 -7.95
N SER A 349 -26.23 11.82 -7.27
CA SER A 349 -27.66 11.69 -6.94
C SER A 349 -28.13 12.79 -5.98
N ASN A 350 -27.29 13.19 -5.03
CA ASN A 350 -27.60 14.26 -4.08
C ASN A 350 -27.55 15.63 -4.76
N ILE A 351 -26.59 15.85 -5.66
CA ILE A 351 -26.52 17.09 -6.46
C ILE A 351 -27.75 17.24 -7.35
N LYS A 352 -28.25 16.15 -7.96
CA LYS A 352 -29.46 16.19 -8.80
C LYS A 352 -30.71 16.65 -8.04
N LYS A 353 -30.79 16.39 -6.72
CA LYS A 353 -31.91 16.80 -5.84
C LYS A 353 -31.92 18.30 -5.52
N VAL A 354 -30.82 19.01 -5.76
CA VAL A 354 -30.73 20.46 -5.52
C VAL A 354 -31.62 21.22 -6.51
N ARG A 355 -32.55 22.03 -6.01
CA ARG A 355 -33.54 22.77 -6.81
C ARG A 355 -32.92 24.01 -7.44
N ASN A 356 -32.08 24.73 -6.70
CA ASN A 356 -31.41 25.92 -7.22
C ASN A 356 -30.42 25.54 -8.34
N ARG A 357 -30.76 25.96 -9.57
CA ARG A 357 -29.98 25.62 -10.77
C ARG A 357 -28.53 26.10 -10.72
N ARG A 358 -28.28 27.29 -10.14
CA ARG A 358 -26.94 27.88 -10.05
C ARG A 358 -26.10 27.14 -9.01
N LEU A 359 -26.65 26.90 -7.82
CA LEU A 359 -25.99 26.10 -6.79
C LEU A 359 -25.66 24.70 -7.30
N ARG A 360 -26.63 24.02 -7.92
CA ARG A 360 -26.45 22.69 -8.51
C ARG A 360 -25.29 22.65 -9.52
N LYS A 361 -25.15 23.69 -10.36
CA LYS A 361 -24.04 23.81 -11.31
C LYS A 361 -22.69 23.93 -10.59
N ILE A 362 -22.60 24.76 -9.54
CA ILE A 362 -21.37 24.91 -8.73
C ILE A 362 -20.98 23.60 -8.06
N LEU A 363 -21.92 22.94 -7.38
CA LEU A 363 -21.67 21.66 -6.72
C LEU A 363 -21.26 20.57 -7.73
N ALA A 364 -21.87 20.54 -8.92
CA ALA A 364 -21.50 19.62 -9.98
C ALA A 364 -20.06 19.85 -10.50
N ILE A 365 -19.64 21.10 -10.64
CA ILE A 365 -18.25 21.45 -11.01
C ILE A 365 -17.29 20.98 -9.92
N ASN A 366 -17.61 21.27 -8.65
CA ASN A 366 -16.75 20.88 -7.52
C ASN A 366 -16.58 19.36 -7.42
N LEU A 367 -17.67 18.61 -7.58
CA LEU A 367 -17.62 17.15 -7.61
C LEU A 367 -16.78 16.66 -8.79
N LYS A 368 -17.01 17.22 -10.00
CA LYS A 368 -16.26 16.87 -11.20
C LYS A 368 -14.76 17.05 -11.00
N ASP A 369 -14.33 18.19 -10.45
CA ASP A 369 -12.90 18.48 -10.22
C ASP A 369 -12.26 17.49 -9.24
N SER A 370 -12.97 17.16 -8.15
CA SER A 370 -12.54 16.14 -7.18
C SER A 370 -12.42 14.75 -7.80
N LEU A 371 -13.42 14.33 -8.60
CA LEU A 371 -13.42 13.03 -9.26
C LEU A 371 -12.38 12.92 -10.36
N MET A 372 -12.16 13.97 -11.15
CA MET A 372 -11.10 14.01 -12.17
C MET A 372 -9.73 13.87 -11.51
N LEU A 373 -9.52 14.45 -10.33
CA LEU A 373 -8.28 14.23 -9.58
C LEU A 373 -8.15 12.78 -9.08
N GLN A 374 -9.23 12.17 -8.59
CA GLN A 374 -9.21 10.75 -8.20
C GLN A 374 -8.85 9.84 -9.38
N GLN A 375 -9.44 10.07 -10.55
CA GLN A 375 -9.10 9.32 -11.77
C GLN A 375 -7.61 9.44 -12.09
N LYS A 376 -7.05 10.65 -12.04
CA LYS A 376 -5.61 10.87 -12.24
C LYS A 376 -4.75 10.15 -11.19
N LEU A 377 -5.17 10.14 -9.92
CA LEU A 377 -4.47 9.43 -8.85
C LEU A 377 -4.48 7.91 -9.06
N ILE A 378 -5.63 7.33 -9.41
CA ILE A 378 -5.77 5.90 -9.73
C ILE A 378 -4.95 5.53 -10.97
N GLY A 379 -5.03 6.34 -12.03
CA GLY A 379 -4.23 6.17 -13.24
C GLY A 379 -2.73 6.27 -12.97
N SER A 380 -2.31 7.21 -12.12
CA SER A 380 -0.92 7.33 -11.68
C SER A 380 -0.46 6.14 -10.85
N TYR A 381 -1.32 5.58 -9.99
CA TYR A 381 -1.03 4.39 -9.19
C TYR A 381 -0.78 3.18 -10.09
N THR A 382 -1.69 2.95 -11.03
CA THR A 382 -1.62 1.87 -12.02
C THR A 382 -0.36 2.01 -12.87
N LYS A 383 -0.12 3.18 -13.46
CA LYS A 383 1.08 3.48 -14.26
C LYS A 383 2.37 3.21 -13.48
N ARG A 384 2.42 3.64 -12.22
CA ARG A 384 3.58 3.41 -11.34
C ARG A 384 3.81 1.92 -11.12
N THR A 385 2.76 1.15 -10.85
CA THR A 385 2.89 -0.29 -10.60
C THR A 385 3.46 -1.03 -11.80
N PHE A 386 2.97 -0.77 -13.01
CA PHE A 386 3.53 -1.35 -14.23
C PHE A 386 5.01 -0.99 -14.43
N LYS A 387 5.39 0.28 -14.18
CA LYS A 387 6.79 0.69 -14.23
C LYS A 387 7.66 -0.01 -13.21
N LEU A 388 7.15 -0.20 -11.98
CA LEU A 388 7.88 -0.91 -10.92
C LEU A 388 8.09 -2.38 -11.29
N VAL A 389 7.05 -3.06 -11.77
CA VAL A 389 7.14 -4.46 -12.22
C VAL A 389 8.13 -4.60 -13.38
N SER A 390 8.05 -3.73 -14.40
CA SER A 390 9.02 -3.72 -15.52
C SER A 390 10.46 -3.55 -15.02
N ALA A 391 10.72 -2.60 -14.11
CA ALA A 391 12.05 -2.38 -13.55
C ALA A 391 12.53 -3.55 -12.66
N GLN A 392 11.63 -4.18 -11.91
CA GLN A 392 11.94 -5.36 -11.11
C GLN A 392 12.27 -6.57 -11.98
N LEU A 393 11.55 -6.75 -13.09
CA LEU A 393 11.83 -7.81 -14.07
C LEU A 393 13.18 -7.60 -14.75
N GLU A 394 13.50 -6.36 -15.14
CA GLU A 394 14.83 -6.03 -15.68
C GLU A 394 15.93 -6.42 -14.69
N LYS A 395 15.77 -6.03 -13.42
CA LYS A 395 16.72 -6.38 -12.35
C LYS A 395 16.81 -7.88 -12.13
N SER A 396 15.69 -8.62 -12.18
CA SER A 396 15.70 -10.06 -11.99
C SER A 396 16.39 -10.78 -13.15
N PHE A 397 16.18 -10.34 -14.40
CA PHE A 397 16.89 -10.89 -15.56
C PHE A 397 18.40 -10.71 -15.46
N ILE A 398 18.86 -9.51 -15.07
CA ILE A 398 20.29 -9.25 -14.85
C ILE A 398 20.83 -10.13 -13.72
N GLY A 399 20.13 -10.18 -12.58
CA GLY A 399 20.57 -10.96 -11.41
C GLY A 399 20.63 -12.46 -11.69
N LEU A 400 19.64 -13.01 -12.38
CA LEU A 400 19.61 -14.43 -12.77
C LEU A 400 20.66 -14.76 -13.84
N SER A 401 20.92 -13.85 -14.78
CA SER A 401 22.01 -14.02 -15.76
C SER A 401 23.37 -14.11 -15.06
N TYR A 402 23.63 -13.21 -14.12
CA TYR A 402 24.85 -13.24 -13.32
C TYR A 402 24.97 -14.55 -12.54
N LEU A 403 23.89 -14.96 -11.87
CA LEU A 403 23.88 -16.22 -11.11
C LEU A 403 24.12 -17.45 -12.00
N ARG A 404 23.63 -17.43 -13.24
CA ARG A 404 23.91 -18.47 -14.24
C ARG A 404 25.40 -18.58 -14.55
N LEU A 405 26.08 -17.46 -14.72
CA LEU A 405 27.52 -17.42 -14.97
C LEU A 405 28.31 -17.95 -13.76
N GLU A 406 27.94 -17.53 -12.56
CA GLU A 406 28.56 -18.02 -11.32
C GLU A 406 28.40 -19.53 -11.15
N ALA A 407 27.21 -20.06 -11.44
CA ALA A 407 26.98 -21.50 -11.38
C ALA A 407 27.78 -22.28 -12.44
N LEU A 408 27.97 -21.73 -13.64
CA LEU A 408 28.84 -22.34 -14.66
C LEU A 408 30.29 -22.39 -14.20
N ASN A 409 30.79 -21.32 -13.58
CA ASN A 409 32.13 -21.29 -12.99
C ASN A 409 32.27 -22.32 -11.86
N ALA A 410 31.28 -22.41 -10.98
CA ALA A 410 31.29 -23.39 -9.88
C ALA A 410 31.20 -24.83 -10.39
N ARG A 411 30.38 -25.11 -11.41
CA ARG A 411 30.31 -26.42 -12.06
C ARG A 411 31.62 -26.80 -12.73
N LYS A 412 32.27 -25.85 -13.42
CA LYS A 412 33.59 -26.05 -14.01
C LYS A 412 34.60 -26.47 -12.93
N ALA A 413 34.62 -25.78 -11.78
CA ALA A 413 35.48 -26.16 -10.65
C ALA A 413 35.16 -27.56 -10.10
N LYS A 414 33.86 -27.90 -9.91
CA LYS A 414 33.43 -29.24 -9.46
C LYS A 414 33.87 -30.33 -10.44
N LEU A 415 33.76 -30.11 -11.75
CA LEU A 415 34.21 -31.07 -12.78
C LEU A 415 35.72 -31.38 -12.64
N TYR A 416 36.55 -30.36 -12.44
CA TYR A 416 37.99 -30.56 -12.26
C TYR A 416 38.38 -31.22 -10.94
N SER A 417 37.50 -31.20 -9.93
CA SER A 417 37.75 -31.86 -8.65
C SER A 417 37.57 -33.38 -8.67
N GLY A 418 36.96 -33.95 -9.73
CA GLY A 418 36.80 -35.39 -9.92
C GLY A 418 35.80 -36.07 -8.97
N ILE A 419 34.98 -35.30 -8.26
CA ILE A 419 34.06 -35.80 -7.23
C ILE A 419 32.69 -36.14 -7.84
N ALA A 420 32.25 -37.39 -7.69
CA ALA A 420 30.94 -37.85 -8.13
C ALA A 420 29.83 -37.52 -7.11
N ASP A 421 28.63 -37.21 -7.61
CA ASP A 421 27.44 -37.05 -6.77
C ASP A 421 26.98 -38.41 -6.23
N THR A 422 26.91 -38.55 -4.91
CA THR A 422 26.85 -39.87 -4.23
C THR A 422 25.73 -39.97 -3.19
N GLY A 423 24.57 -39.33 -3.36
CA GLY A 423 23.51 -39.54 -2.38
C GLY A 423 22.09 -39.06 -2.69
N ALA A 424 21.21 -39.33 -1.72
CA ALA A 424 19.83 -38.85 -1.71
C ALA A 424 19.75 -37.32 -1.60
N ARG A 425 18.81 -36.73 -2.34
CA ARG A 425 18.60 -35.27 -2.49
C ARG A 425 18.29 -34.53 -1.19
N GLY A 426 17.70 -35.22 -0.21
CA GLY A 426 17.24 -34.63 1.04
C GLY A 426 16.81 -35.68 2.05
N ASP A 427 16.69 -35.26 3.31
CA ASP A 427 16.38 -36.10 4.47
C ASP A 427 15.87 -35.20 5.61
N ILE A 428 14.94 -35.70 6.43
CA ILE A 428 14.38 -35.04 7.62
C ILE A 428 15.47 -34.50 8.54
N LYS A 429 16.64 -35.14 8.60
CA LYS A 429 17.79 -34.68 9.43
C LYS A 429 18.29 -33.27 9.08
N TYR A 430 18.00 -32.73 7.89
CA TYR A 430 18.38 -31.37 7.50
C TYR A 430 17.38 -30.30 7.96
N LEU A 431 16.29 -30.69 8.62
CA LEU A 431 15.31 -29.78 9.19
C LEU A 431 15.76 -29.27 10.56
N LYS A 432 15.81 -27.94 10.72
CA LYS A 432 16.01 -27.29 12.02
C LYS A 432 14.64 -26.98 12.63
N ARG A 433 14.31 -27.65 13.75
CA ARG A 433 13.04 -27.50 14.47
C ARG A 433 13.26 -26.98 15.89
N ASN A 434 12.30 -26.23 16.41
CA ASN A 434 12.19 -25.95 17.84
C ASN A 434 11.11 -26.83 18.50
N SER A 435 11.03 -26.82 19.83
CA SER A 435 10.11 -27.65 20.63
C SER A 435 8.63 -27.33 20.42
N LYS A 436 8.30 -26.22 19.75
CA LYS A 436 6.92 -25.78 19.48
C LYS A 436 6.50 -26.04 18.03
N GLN A 437 7.36 -26.62 17.20
CA GLN A 437 7.08 -26.87 15.79
C GLN A 437 6.70 -28.33 15.54
N TYR A 438 5.50 -28.52 15.02
CA TYR A 438 5.02 -29.79 14.50
C TYR A 438 5.40 -29.93 13.01
N PHE A 439 5.52 -31.17 12.52
CA PHE A 439 5.97 -31.45 11.16
C PHE A 439 5.03 -32.44 10.48
N TRP A 440 4.63 -32.10 9.26
CA TRP A 440 3.86 -32.94 8.36
C TRP A 440 4.44 -32.86 6.95
N SER A 441 4.30 -33.92 6.18
CA SER A 441 4.73 -33.96 4.78
C SER A 441 3.75 -33.20 3.89
N PHE A 442 4.27 -32.29 3.07
CA PHE A 442 3.46 -31.56 2.10
C PHE A 442 2.88 -32.51 1.05
N ASN A 443 1.56 -32.54 0.92
CA ASN A 443 0.82 -33.43 0.02
C ASN A 443 0.39 -32.75 -1.30
N GLY A 444 0.74 -31.48 -1.50
CA GLY A 444 0.32 -30.68 -2.66
C GLY A 444 -0.83 -29.70 -2.37
N GLU A 445 -1.45 -29.77 -1.21
CA GLU A 445 -2.54 -28.88 -0.80
C GLU A 445 -2.01 -27.74 0.08
N PHE A 446 -2.50 -26.52 -0.16
CA PHE A 446 -2.13 -25.35 0.63
C PHE A 446 -3.19 -25.05 1.68
N TRP A 447 -2.85 -25.24 2.95
CA TRP A 447 -3.71 -24.92 4.09
C TRP A 447 -3.42 -23.51 4.62
N ALA A 448 -4.47 -22.80 5.02
CA ALA A 448 -4.37 -21.38 5.35
C ALA A 448 -3.49 -21.10 6.58
N ASP A 449 -3.50 -22.01 7.54
CA ASP A 449 -2.70 -22.00 8.75
C ASP A 449 -1.23 -22.39 8.50
N GLU A 450 -0.93 -23.20 7.47
CA GLU A 450 0.43 -23.62 7.09
C GLU A 450 1.17 -22.61 6.20
N MET A 451 0.44 -21.69 5.55
CA MET A 451 1.01 -20.72 4.63
C MET A 451 2.13 -19.91 5.29
N GLY A 452 3.34 -19.91 4.71
CA GLY A 452 4.52 -19.23 5.26
C GLY A 452 5.38 -20.08 6.21
N ASP A 453 4.96 -21.30 6.55
CA ASP A 453 5.65 -22.19 7.50
C ASP A 453 6.24 -23.44 6.85
N TYR A 454 6.08 -23.61 5.53
CA TYR A 454 6.73 -24.69 4.79
C TYR A 454 8.25 -24.59 4.91
N VAL A 455 8.93 -25.75 4.94
CA VAL A 455 10.38 -25.88 4.99
C VAL A 455 10.81 -27.07 4.14
N PHE A 456 11.84 -26.88 3.32
CA PHE A 456 12.43 -27.97 2.55
C PHE A 456 13.41 -28.78 3.40
N ALA A 457 13.63 -30.04 3.07
CA ALA A 457 14.59 -30.91 3.76
C ALA A 457 15.77 -31.26 2.83
N LEU A 458 16.23 -30.28 2.03
CA LEU A 458 17.29 -30.52 1.04
C LEU A 458 18.65 -30.60 1.72
N ARG A 459 19.48 -31.52 1.20
CA ARG A 459 20.91 -31.59 1.54
C ARG A 459 21.64 -30.43 0.85
N SER A 460 22.63 -29.85 1.52
CA SER A 460 23.62 -29.01 0.83
C SER A 460 24.63 -29.89 0.09
N GLU A 461 24.80 -29.65 -1.21
CA GLU A 461 25.81 -30.27 -2.06
C GLU A 461 27.11 -29.45 -2.11
N CYS A 462 27.20 -28.38 -1.32
CA CYS A 462 28.41 -27.58 -1.19
C CYS A 462 29.47 -28.36 -0.40
N GLN A 463 30.71 -28.29 -0.87
CA GLN A 463 31.86 -28.96 -0.30
C GLN A 463 32.82 -27.94 0.31
#